data_AF-A0A5K1FLF7-F1
#
_entry.id   AF-A0A5K1FLF7-F1
#
_cell.length_a   1.000
_cell.length_b   1.000
_cell.length_c   1.000
_cell.angle_alpha   90.00
_cell.angle_beta   90.00
_cell.angle_gamma   90.00
#
_symmetry.space_group_name_H-M   'P 1'
#
loop_
_entity.id
_entity.type
_entity.pdbx_description
1 polymer ?
#
loop_
_entity_poly.entity_id
_entity_poly.type
_entity_poly.pdbx_seq_one_letter_code
_entity_poly.pdbx_strand_id
1 'polypeptide(L)' 'LNPDFVSWRCQDRLLLGWIISLFTPQVLAQIVGLKASYKVWNILKEIHAAHSRSRILQLKEQLQTLKKGPTLLV' A
#
# COMPACT_ATOMS: atom_id res chain seq x y z
N LEU A 1 9.09 -25.38 25.21
CA LEU A 1 8.74 -24.35 24.20
C LEU A 1 9.02 -22.99 24.83
N ASN A 2 9.69 -22.05 24.16
CA ASN A 2 9.97 -20.73 24.74
C ASN A 2 8.65 -19.92 24.85
N PRO A 3 8.22 -19.50 26.06
CA PRO A 3 6.97 -18.76 26.26
C PRO A 3 6.96 -17.38 25.59
N ASP A 4 8.10 -16.70 25.51
CA ASP A 4 8.21 -15.40 24.83
C ASP A 4 7.97 -15.53 23.33
N PHE A 5 8.46 -16.62 22.72
CA PHE A 5 8.20 -16.92 21.32
C PHE A 5 6.72 -17.18 21.05
N VAL A 6 6.02 -17.84 21.98
CA VAL A 6 4.57 -18.09 21.86
C VAL A 6 3.79 -16.78 21.96
N SER A 7 4.15 -15.91 22.91
CA SER A 7 3.54 -14.59 23.08
C SER A 7 3.72 -13.73 21.83
N TRP A 8 4.96 -13.64 21.33
CA TRP A 8 5.27 -12.91 20.10
C TRP A 8 4.48 -13.44 18.90
N ARG A 9 4.38 -14.78 18.76
CA ARG A 9 3.64 -15.40 17.65
C ARG A 9 2.14 -15.15 17.73
N CYS A 10 1.58 -15.07 18.93
CA CYS A 10 0.18 -14.72 19.14
C CYS A 10 -0.08 -13.28 18.69
N GLN A 11 0.78 -12.35 19.08
CA GLN A 11 0.72 -10.94 18.68
C GLN A 11 0.87 -10.77 17.16
N ASP A 12 1.84 -11.43 16.54
CA ASP A 12 2.04 -11.39 15.08
C ASP A 12 0.81 -11.85 14.31
N ARG A 13 0.11 -12.89 14.79
CA ARG A 13 -1.14 -13.37 14.20
C ARG A 13 -2.30 -12.38 14.35
N LEU A 14 -2.43 -11.73 15.51
CA LEU A 14 -3.45 -10.70 15.72
C LEU A 14 -3.24 -9.51 14.78
N LEU A 15 -1.99 -9.03 14.69
CA LEU A 15 -1.61 -7.96 13.76
C LEU A 15 -1.89 -8.35 12.31
N LEU A 16 -1.55 -9.57 11.92
CA LEU A 16 -1.85 -10.09 10.59
C LEU A 16 -3.36 -10.11 10.32
N GLY A 17 -4.18 -10.52 11.28
CA GLY A 17 -5.65 -10.50 11.17
C GLY A 17 -6.19 -9.08 10.98
N TRP A 18 -5.70 -8.12 11.76
CA TRP A 18 -6.08 -6.71 11.60
C TRP A 18 -5.68 -6.16 10.24
N ILE A 19 -4.44 -6.40 9.81
CA ILE A 19 -3.98 -6.01 8.48
C ILE A 19 -4.82 -6.68 7.40
N ILE A 20 -5.26 -7.93 7.55
CA ILE A 20 -6.14 -8.54 6.54
C ILE A 20 -7.53 -7.88 6.53
N SER A 21 -8.07 -7.52 7.71
CA SER A 21 -9.41 -6.90 7.82
C SER A 21 -9.50 -5.47 7.27
N LEU A 22 -8.38 -4.74 7.25
CA LEU A 22 -8.35 -3.34 6.82
C LEU A 22 -8.24 -3.17 5.31
N PHE A 23 -7.92 -4.23 4.56
CA PHE A 23 -7.53 -4.12 3.15
C PHE A 23 -8.51 -4.83 2.23
N THR A 24 -8.64 -4.30 1.01
CA THR A 24 -9.55 -4.84 0.00
C THR A 24 -9.01 -6.17 -0.56
N PRO A 25 -9.88 -7.06 -1.08
CA PRO A 25 -9.47 -8.33 -1.66
C PRO A 25 -8.37 -8.22 -2.72
N GLN A 26 -8.36 -7.11 -3.48
CA GLN A 26 -7.34 -6.84 -4.49
C GLN A 26 -5.95 -6.65 -3.90
N VAL A 27 -5.85 -5.97 -2.74
CA VAL A 27 -4.59 -5.81 -2.03
C VAL A 27 -4.22 -7.11 -1.31
N LEU A 28 -5.21 -7.82 -0.76
CA LEU A 28 -5.00 -9.14 -0.15
C LEU A 28 -4.42 -10.16 -1.14
N ALA A 29 -4.84 -10.13 -2.41
CA ALA A 29 -4.31 -10.99 -3.46
C ALA A 29 -2.80 -10.82 -3.68
N GLN A 30 -2.25 -9.62 -3.44
CA GLN A 30 -0.82 -9.33 -3.60
C GLN A 30 0.03 -9.83 -2.42
N ILE A 31 -0.60 -10.14 -1.28
CA ILE A 31 0.07 -10.60 -0.05
C ILE A 31 -0.26 -12.06 0.31
N VAL A 32 -0.97 -12.77 -0.58
CA VAL A 32 -1.31 -14.19 -0.41
C VAL A 32 -0.04 -15.02 -0.18
N GLY A 33 -0.05 -15.82 0.88
CA GLY A 33 1.06 -16.73 1.23
C GLY A 33 2.05 -16.19 2.27
N LEU A 34 1.94 -14.92 2.67
CA LEU A 34 2.77 -14.34 3.72
C LEU A 34 2.23 -14.70 5.10
N LYS A 35 3.10 -15.26 5.94
CA LYS A 35 2.75 -15.78 7.27
C LYS A 35 3.20 -14.90 8.43
N ALA A 36 3.83 -13.76 8.15
CA ALA A 36 4.37 -12.83 9.15
C ALA A 36 3.87 -11.42 8.87
N SER A 37 3.32 -10.76 9.89
CA SER A 37 2.75 -9.41 9.78
C SER A 37 3.75 -8.39 9.24
N TYR A 38 5.02 -8.50 9.67
CA TYR A 38 6.12 -7.67 9.18
C TYR A 38 6.30 -7.73 7.65
N LYS A 39 6.25 -8.94 7.07
CA LYS A 39 6.43 -9.11 5.62
C LYS A 39 5.26 -8.51 4.85
N VAL A 40 4.04 -8.73 5.36
CA VAL A 40 2.83 -8.14 4.80
C VAL A 40 2.93 -6.62 4.83
N TRP A 41 3.25 -6.03 5.98
CA TRP A 41 3.39 -4.59 6.13
C TRP A 41 4.42 -3.97 5.19
N ASN A 42 5.58 -4.63 5.02
CA ASN A 42 6.63 -4.11 4.16
C ASN A 42 6.23 -4.10 2.68
N ILE A 43 5.55 -5.16 2.20
CA ILE A 43 5.07 -5.21 0.82
C ILE A 43 3.98 -4.15 0.58
N LEU A 44 3.06 -3.99 1.53
CA LEU A 44 2.03 -2.96 1.45
C LEU A 44 2.63 -1.55 1.34
N LYS A 45 3.67 -1.28 2.13
CA LYS A 45 4.41 -0.01 2.07
C LYS A 45 5.01 0.22 0.69
N GLU A 46 5.65 -0.79 0.09
CA GLU A 46 6.25 -0.67 -1.24
C GLU A 46 5.20 -0.45 -2.34
N ILE A 47 4.09 -1.19 -2.32
CA ILE A 47 3.00 -1.04 -3.30
C ILE A 47 2.43 0.38 -3.25
N HIS A 48 2.09 0.87 -2.05
CA HIS A 48 1.55 2.21 -1.88
C HIS A 48 2.58 3.28 -2.26
N ALA A 49 3.86 3.10 -1.91
CA ALA A 49 4.91 4.04 -2.30
C ALA A 49 5.08 4.11 -3.82
N ALA A 50 5.07 2.97 -4.51
CA ALA A 50 5.14 2.90 -5.97
C ALA A 50 3.94 3.60 -6.63
N HIS A 51 2.73 3.32 -6.15
CA HIS A 51 1.51 3.94 -6.67
C HIS A 51 1.49 5.46 -6.45
N SER A 52 1.89 5.94 -5.27
CA SER A 52 2.02 7.37 -4.98
C SER A 52 3.04 8.06 -5.88
N ARG A 53 4.21 7.46 -6.11
CA ARG A 53 5.23 8.02 -7.01
C ARG A 53 4.72 8.12 -8.45
N SER A 54 4.09 7.06 -8.95
CA SER A 54 3.49 7.05 -10.29
C SER A 54 2.42 8.13 -10.44
N ARG A 55 1.55 8.29 -9.43
CA ARG A 55 0.52 9.32 -9.42
C ARG A 55 1.12 10.74 -9.45
N ILE A 56 2.16 10.98 -8.66
CA ILE A 56 2.85 12.28 -8.64
C ILE A 56 3.45 12.60 -10.01
N LEU A 57 4.08 11.62 -10.67
CA LEU A 57 4.65 11.81 -12.01
C LEU A 57 3.56 12.11 -13.03
N GLN A 58 2.48 11.33 -13.06
CA GLN A 58 1.34 11.57 -13.95
C GLN A 58 0.75 12.97 -13.76
N LEU A 59 0.55 13.41 -12.51
CA LEU A 59 0.02 14.74 -12.23
C LEU A 59 0.96 15.85 -12.71
N LYS A 60 2.29 15.66 -12.58
CA LYS A 60 3.28 16.61 -13.10
C LYS A 60 3.22 16.68 -14.63
N GLU A 61 3.12 15.55 -15.31
CA GLU A 61 3.00 15.49 -16.77
C GLU A 61 1.70 16.15 -17.24
N GLN A 62 0.57 15.88 -16.58
CA GLN A 62 -0.70 16.54 -16.86
C GLN A 62 -0.58 18.06 -16.70
N LEU A 63 0.10 18.52 -15.66
CA LEU A 63 0.31 19.96 -15.44
C LEU A 63 1.22 20.61 -16.50
N GLN A 64 2.25 19.91 -16.97
CA GLN A 64 3.11 20.40 -18.05
C GLN A 64 2.41 20.43 -19.42
N THR A 65 1.53 19.46 -19.66
CA THR A 65 0.77 19.34 -20.92
C THR A 65 -0.52 20.14 -20.94
N LEU A 66 -0.97 20.63 -19.76
CA LEU A 66 -2.06 21.56 -19.60
C LEU A 66 -1.71 22.89 -20.27
N LYS A 67 -2.13 23.04 -21.53
CA LYS A 67 -2.16 24.33 -22.19
C LYS A 67 -3.32 25.13 -21.60
N LYS A 68 -3.05 26.37 -21.17
CA LYS A 68 -4.07 27.34 -20.80
C LYS A 68 -5.05 27.39 -21.98
N GLY A 69 -6.33 27.11 -21.76
CA GLY A 69 -7.35 27.15 -22.81
C GLY A 69 -7.26 28.49 -23.56
N PRO A 70 -7.63 28.54 -24.85
CA PRO A 70 -7.66 29.81 -25.57
C PRO A 70 -8.40 30.80 -24.68
N THR A 71 -7.70 31.85 -24.26
CA THR A 71 -8.37 32.97 -23.63
C THR A 71 -9.32 33.43 -24.71
N LEU A 72 -10.62 33.14 -24.56
CA LEU A 72 -11.64 33.66 -25.43
C LEU A 72 -11.65 35.18 -25.22
N LEU A 73 -10.70 35.82 -25.90
CA LEU A 73 -10.74 37.21 -26.30
C LEU A 73 -11.20 37.19 -27.76
N VAL A 74 -12.48 36.88 -27.98
CA VAL A 74 -13.37 37.51 -28.96
C VAL A 74 -14.79 37.29 -28.48
#